data_AF-A0ABD7BXD5-F1
#
_entry.id   AF-A0ABD7BXD5-F1
#
_cell.length_a   1.000
_cell.length_b   1.000
_cell.length_c   1.000
_cell.angle_alpha   90.00
_cell.angle_beta   90.00
_cell.angle_gamma   90.00
#
_symmetry.space_group_name_H-M   'P 1'
#
loop_
_entity.id
_entity.type
_entity.pdbx_description
1 polymer ?
#
loop_
_entity_poly.entity_id
_entity_poly.type
_entity_poly.pdbx_seq_one_letter_code
_entity_poly.pdbx_strand_id
1 'polypeptide(L)'
;MGNYAGNRSRPERKYVTLSHDELNFLTLRIAKSGNPPFTTFARNSLLTSKMVHVEFTNTKKMLEQLSRIGNNLNQIAHRANETEKVTGEDMAEVKNEVYDLFTVINDNLLHRLDLVQRYERVVLNGNHENTPD
;
A
#
# COMPACT_ATOMS: atom_id res chain seq x y z
N MET A 1 -25.58 -51.72 -10.58
CA MET A 1 -24.96 -50.77 -9.63
C MET A 1 -25.17 -49.35 -10.14
N GLY A 2 -25.99 -48.56 -9.46
CA GLY A 2 -26.32 -47.20 -9.88
C GLY A 2 -25.10 -46.27 -9.85
N ASN A 3 -24.89 -45.52 -10.93
CA ASN A 3 -23.90 -44.46 -11.01
C ASN A 3 -24.32 -43.30 -10.10
N TYR A 4 -23.92 -43.33 -8.83
CA TYR A 4 -23.98 -42.19 -7.92
C TYR A 4 -22.84 -41.20 -8.21
N ALA A 5 -22.61 -40.86 -9.49
CA ALA A 5 -21.86 -39.67 -9.83
C ALA A 5 -22.78 -38.47 -9.54
N GLY A 6 -22.99 -38.20 -8.25
CA GLY A 6 -23.89 -37.18 -7.76
C GLY A 6 -23.59 -35.85 -8.42
N ASN A 7 -24.66 -35.19 -8.86
CA ASN A 7 -24.63 -33.91 -9.58
C ASN A 7 -24.06 -32.83 -8.64
N ARG A 8 -22.73 -32.67 -8.60
CA ARG A 8 -22.07 -31.68 -7.76
C ARG A 8 -22.30 -30.31 -8.37
N SER A 9 -22.82 -29.37 -7.56
CA SER A 9 -22.98 -27.96 -7.96
C SER A 9 -21.68 -27.32 -8.48
N ARG A 10 -20.50 -27.87 -8.12
CA ARG A 10 -19.18 -27.38 -8.55
C ARG A 10 -18.31 -28.57 -9.00
N PRO A 11 -18.37 -28.97 -10.29
CA PRO A 11 -17.66 -30.14 -10.80
C PRO A 11 -16.18 -29.86 -11.10
N GLU A 12 -15.85 -28.63 -11.50
CA GLU A 12 -14.50 -28.24 -11.92
C GLU A 12 -13.51 -28.16 -10.77
N ARG A 13 -12.29 -28.69 -10.97
CA ARG A 13 -11.20 -28.68 -9.97
C ARG A 13 -9.95 -28.03 -10.53
N LYS A 14 -9.26 -27.25 -9.70
CA LYS A 14 -7.94 -26.68 -9.95
C LYS A 14 -7.00 -27.10 -8.82
N TYR A 15 -5.76 -27.41 -9.16
CA TYR A 15 -4.73 -27.82 -8.19
C TYR A 15 -3.64 -26.74 -8.13
N VAL A 16 -3.13 -26.48 -6.94
CA VAL A 16 -2.02 -25.56 -6.67
C VAL A 16 -1.06 -26.27 -5.73
N THR A 17 0.23 -26.28 -6.07
CA THR A 17 1.31 -26.80 -5.23
C THR A 17 1.93 -25.66 -4.44
N LEU A 18 2.16 -25.87 -3.14
CA LEU A 18 2.75 -24.88 -2.24
C LEU A 18 3.98 -25.50 -1.57
N SER A 19 5.01 -24.69 -1.39
CA SER A 19 6.10 -24.98 -0.46
C SER A 19 5.60 -24.99 1.00
N HIS A 20 6.43 -25.48 1.91
CA HIS A 20 6.08 -25.53 3.33
C HIS A 20 5.82 -24.12 3.90
N ASP A 21 6.63 -23.14 3.53
CA ASP A 21 6.49 -21.75 3.99
C ASP A 21 5.21 -21.10 3.46
N GLU A 22 4.86 -21.34 2.19
CA GLU A 22 3.62 -20.83 1.60
C GLU A 22 2.39 -21.46 2.25
N LEU A 23 2.44 -22.76 2.59
CA LEU A 23 1.36 -23.43 3.31
C LEU A 23 1.19 -22.88 4.73
N ASN A 24 2.29 -22.60 5.43
CA ASN A 24 2.26 -21.97 6.75
C ASN A 24 1.63 -20.57 6.67
N PHE A 25 2.03 -19.77 5.69
CA PHE A 25 1.44 -18.46 5.45
C PHE A 25 -0.06 -18.52 5.12
N LEU A 26 -0.45 -19.44 4.25
CA LEU A 26 -1.86 -19.70 3.91
C LEU A 26 -2.67 -20.07 5.15
N THR A 27 -2.14 -20.95 6.01
CA THR A 27 -2.81 -21.40 7.25
C THR A 27 -3.03 -20.22 8.21
N LEU A 28 -2.02 -19.37 8.39
CA LEU A 28 -2.15 -18.15 9.19
C LEU A 28 -3.19 -17.19 8.61
N ARG A 29 -3.26 -17.05 7.29
CA ARG A 29 -4.24 -16.19 6.62
C ARG A 29 -5.67 -16.73 6.79
N ILE A 30 -5.86 -18.04 6.68
CA ILE A 30 -7.14 -18.71 6.96
C ILE A 30 -7.55 -18.46 8.42
N ALA A 31 -6.61 -18.60 9.36
CA ALA A 31 -6.88 -18.37 10.78
C ALA A 31 -7.33 -16.93 11.07
N LYS A 32 -6.68 -15.94 10.45
CA LYS A 32 -7.07 -14.52 10.55
C LYS A 32 -8.45 -14.23 9.96
N SER A 33 -8.93 -15.04 9.01
CA SER A 33 -10.26 -14.92 8.40
C SER A 33 -11.37 -15.66 9.15
N GLY A 34 -11.15 -16.06 10.40
CA GLY A 34 -12.14 -16.78 11.22
C GLY A 34 -12.16 -18.29 11.00
N ASN A 35 -11.06 -18.89 10.51
CA ASN A 35 -10.90 -20.33 10.31
C ASN A 35 -11.97 -21.04 9.42
N PRO A 36 -12.37 -20.48 8.26
CA PRO A 36 -13.27 -21.18 7.35
C PRO A 36 -12.60 -22.44 6.74
N PRO A 37 -13.39 -23.41 6.27
CA PRO A 37 -12.86 -24.53 5.50
C PRO A 37 -12.08 -24.04 4.27
N PHE A 38 -10.94 -24.69 3.97
CA PHE A 38 -10.03 -24.29 2.88
C PHE A 38 -10.75 -24.06 1.54
N THR A 39 -11.69 -24.93 1.18
CA THR A 39 -12.44 -24.82 -0.09
C THR A 39 -13.24 -23.53 -0.19
N THR A 40 -13.83 -23.08 0.91
CA THR A 40 -14.60 -21.84 1.00
C THR A 40 -13.65 -20.64 0.97
N PHE A 41 -12.58 -20.69 1.77
CA PHE A 41 -11.55 -19.66 1.78
C PHE A 41 -10.92 -19.44 0.39
N ALA A 42 -10.46 -20.52 -0.24
CA ALA A 42 -9.78 -20.48 -1.53
C ALA A 42 -10.72 -19.97 -2.62
N ARG A 43 -11.97 -20.44 -2.66
CA ARG A 43 -12.96 -19.97 -3.63
C ARG A 43 -13.26 -18.49 -3.46
N ASN A 44 -13.57 -18.05 -2.24
CA ASN A 44 -13.87 -16.65 -1.99
C ASN A 44 -12.65 -15.78 -2.28
N SER A 45 -11.45 -16.23 -1.90
CA SER A 45 -10.21 -15.51 -2.19
C SER A 45 -9.93 -15.38 -3.69
N LEU A 46 -10.11 -16.46 -4.47
CA LEU A 46 -9.86 -16.48 -5.91
C LEU A 46 -10.91 -15.70 -6.72
N LEU A 47 -12.15 -15.61 -6.24
CA LEU A 47 -13.24 -14.90 -6.93
C LEU A 47 -13.37 -13.43 -6.50
N THR A 48 -12.98 -13.11 -5.26
CA THR A 48 -13.10 -11.76 -4.69
C THR A 48 -11.82 -10.93 -4.82
N SER A 49 -10.68 -11.54 -5.21
CA SER A 49 -9.43 -10.80 -5.39
C SER A 49 -9.57 -9.77 -6.52
N LYS A 50 -9.80 -8.50 -6.16
CA LYS A 50 -9.49 -7.39 -7.06
C LYS A 50 -7.97 -7.34 -7.17
N MET A 51 -7.43 -7.53 -8.37
CA MET A 51 -6.01 -7.29 -8.64
C MET A 51 -5.74 -5.80 -8.37
N VAL A 52 -5.10 -5.50 -7.24
CA VAL A 52 -4.68 -4.14 -6.93
C VAL A 52 -3.37 -3.90 -7.66
N HIS A 53 -3.45 -3.20 -8.79
CA HIS A 53 -2.27 -2.55 -9.36
C HIS A 53 -1.90 -1.40 -8.43
N VAL A 54 -0.88 -1.60 -7.59
CA VAL A 54 -0.26 -0.51 -6.83
C VAL A 54 0.71 0.19 -7.77
N GLU A 55 0.21 1.17 -8.50
CA GLU A 55 1.09 2.11 -9.18
C GLU A 55 1.60 3.11 -8.15
N PHE A 56 2.93 3.18 -7.97
CA PHE A 56 3.57 4.24 -7.19
C PHE A 56 3.59 5.55 -7.98
N THR A 57 2.41 6.05 -8.35
CA THR A 57 2.28 7.31 -9.06
C THR A 57 2.52 8.47 -8.09
N ASN A 58 3.77 8.96 -8.10
CA ASN A 58 4.21 10.36 -7.91
C ASN A 58 5.48 10.55 -7.10
N THR A 59 6.38 9.56 -7.01
CA THR A 59 7.73 9.83 -6.52
C THR A 59 8.41 10.95 -7.31
N LYS A 60 8.13 11.05 -8.61
CA LYS A 60 8.65 12.12 -9.48
C LYS A 60 8.20 13.53 -9.06
N LYS A 61 6.90 13.75 -8.82
CA LYS A 61 6.40 15.06 -8.37
C LYS A 61 6.93 15.45 -7.00
N MET A 62 7.06 14.47 -6.09
CA MET A 62 7.69 14.70 -4.79
C MET A 62 9.15 15.12 -4.95
N LEU A 63 9.93 14.43 -5.79
CA LEU A 63 11.33 14.77 -6.06
C LEU A 63 11.48 16.16 -6.68
N GLU A 64 10.57 16.55 -7.58
CA GLU A 64 10.54 17.90 -8.15
C GLU A 64 10.31 18.97 -7.07
N GLN A 65 9.36 18.76 -6.15
CA GLN A 65 9.11 19.69 -5.04
C GLN A 65 10.29 19.75 -4.06
N LEU A 66 10.87 18.60 -3.70
CA LEU A 66 12.07 18.53 -2.86
C LEU A 66 13.25 19.26 -3.50
N SER A 67 13.46 19.10 -4.80
CA SER A 67 14.52 19.80 -5.53
C SER A 67 14.34 21.32 -5.49
N ARG A 68 13.09 21.80 -5.65
CA ARG A 68 12.78 23.23 -5.56
C ARG A 68 13.09 23.79 -4.16
N ILE A 69 12.63 23.11 -3.11
CA ILE A 69 12.86 23.53 -1.72
C ILE A 69 14.37 23.53 -1.42
N GLY A 70 15.09 22.49 -1.84
CA GLY A 70 16.55 22.43 -1.67
C GLY A 70 17.28 23.57 -2.38
N ASN A 71 16.85 23.94 -3.58
CA ASN A 71 17.40 25.08 -4.31
C ASN A 71 17.13 26.42 -3.61
N ASN A 72 15.95 26.60 -3.01
CA ASN A 72 15.60 27.80 -2.26
C ASN A 72 16.44 27.91 -0.99
N LEU A 73 16.56 26.83 -0.22
CA LEU A 73 17.43 26.78 0.97
C LEU A 73 18.89 27.05 0.62
N ASN A 74 19.39 26.52 -0.50
CA ASN A 74 20.76 26.75 -0.93
C ASN A 74 21.00 28.22 -1.32
N GLN A 75 20.02 28.88 -1.94
CA GLN A 75 20.10 30.32 -2.23
C GLN A 75 20.16 31.16 -0.95
N ILE A 76 19.34 30.83 0.05
CA ILE A 76 19.37 31.52 1.35
C ILE A 76 20.72 31.31 2.03
N ALA A 77 21.25 30.10 2.01
CA ALA A 77 22.58 29.80 2.55
C ALA A 77 23.68 30.60 1.83
N HIS A 78 23.63 30.68 0.50
CA HIS A 78 24.59 31.45 -0.29
C HIS A 78 24.53 32.95 0.06
N ARG A 79 23.32 33.51 0.14
CA ARG A 79 23.07 34.91 0.51
C ARG A 79 23.57 35.23 1.92
N ALA A 80 23.32 34.33 2.88
CA ALA A 80 23.81 34.47 4.25
C ALA A 80 25.35 34.40 4.34
N ASN A 81 25.96 33.52 3.54
CA ASN A 81 27.42 33.41 3.46
C ASN A 81 28.06 34.65 2.81
N GLU A 82 27.45 35.20 1.75
CA GLU A 82 27.94 36.40 1.07
C GLU A 82 27.84 37.67 1.93
N THR A 83 26.78 37.78 2.73
CA THR A 83 26.53 38.97 3.56
C THR A 83 27.13 38.88 4.96
N GLU A 84 27.73 37.72 5.30
CA GLU A 84 28.19 37.34 6.65
C GLU A 84 27.13 37.57 7.75
N LYS A 85 25.85 37.63 7.37
CA LYS A 85 24.74 37.97 8.24
C LYS A 85 23.53 37.15 7.86
N VAL A 86 22.79 36.72 8.88
CA VAL A 86 21.48 36.09 8.70
C VAL A 86 20.44 37.11 9.10
N THR A 87 19.57 37.50 8.16
CA THR A 87 18.50 38.44 8.45
C THR A 87 17.29 37.74 9.06
N GLY A 88 16.41 38.51 9.71
CA GLY A 88 15.13 37.98 10.19
C GLY A 88 14.23 37.47 9.06
N GLU A 89 14.36 38.06 7.87
CA GLU A 89 13.66 37.60 6.66
C GLU A 89 14.19 36.24 6.19
N ASP A 90 15.52 36.05 6.14
CA ASP A 90 16.13 34.76 5.79
C ASP A 90 15.67 33.65 6.75
N MET A 91 15.59 33.95 8.05
CA MET A 91 15.13 32.99 9.06
C MET A 91 13.64 32.64 8.90
N ALA A 92 12.81 33.62 8.53
CA ALA A 92 11.39 33.38 8.24
C ALA A 92 11.23 32.55 6.95
N GLU A 93 12.02 32.82 5.92
CA GLU A 93 12.03 32.11 4.65
C GLU A 93 12.44 30.63 4.84
N VAL A 94 13.54 30.38 5.57
CA VAL A 94 13.97 29.01 5.93
C VAL A 94 12.89 28.26 6.69
N LYS A 95 12.23 28.91 7.66
CA LYS A 95 11.18 28.27 8.45
C LYS A 95 10.00 27.84 7.58
N ASN A 96 9.63 28.65 6.60
CA ASN A 96 8.57 28.32 5.64
C ASN A 96 8.99 27.16 4.72
N GLU A 97 10.19 27.20 4.16
CA GLU A 97 10.71 26.13 3.28
C GLU A 97 10.83 24.78 4.02
N VAL A 98 11.27 24.80 5.29
CA VAL A 98 11.31 23.61 6.14
C VAL A 98 9.89 23.10 6.44
N TYR A 99 8.93 23.98 6.67
CA TYR A 99 7.54 23.57 6.86
C TYR A 99 6.92 22.94 5.61
N ASP A 100 7.20 23.51 4.44
CA ASP A 100 6.77 22.95 3.14
C ASP A 100 7.43 21.58 2.90
N LEU A 101 8.71 21.43 3.25
CA LEU A 101 9.42 20.15 3.20
C LEU A 101 8.74 19.08 4.06
N PHE A 102 8.41 19.42 5.32
CA PHE A 102 7.70 18.52 6.23
C PHE A 102 6.33 18.11 5.68
N THR A 103 5.61 19.06 5.08
CA THR A 103 4.28 18.81 4.50
C THR A 103 4.35 17.83 3.33
N VAL A 104 5.26 18.05 2.37
CA VAL A 104 5.45 17.18 1.21
C VAL A 104 5.82 15.75 1.61
N ILE A 105 6.71 15.61 2.61
CA ILE A 105 7.12 14.29 3.11
C ILE A 105 5.94 13.60 3.82
N ASN A 106 5.23 14.31 4.69
CA ASN A 106 4.09 13.75 5.43
C ASN A 106 2.97 13.29 4.49
N ASP A 107 2.61 14.10 3.50
CA ASP A 107 1.58 13.74 2.51
C ASP A 107 1.97 12.49 1.73
N ASN A 108 3.24 12.37 1.34
CA ASN A 108 3.73 11.18 0.65
C ASN A 108 3.67 9.92 1.55
N LEU A 109 4.12 10.04 2.79
CA LEU A 109 4.09 8.95 3.76
C LEU A 109 2.66 8.50 4.06
N LEU A 110 1.74 9.45 4.26
CA LEU A 110 0.31 9.17 4.46
C LEU A 110 -0.29 8.45 3.25
N HIS A 111 0.01 8.91 2.04
CA HIS A 111 -0.45 8.24 0.82
C HIS A 111 0.08 6.80 0.71
N ARG A 112 1.37 6.58 1.02
CA ARG A 112 1.96 5.24 1.04
C ARG A 112 1.35 4.33 2.11
N LEU A 113 1.06 4.87 3.29
CA LEU A 113 0.38 4.14 4.35
C LEU A 113 -1.03 3.72 3.92
N ASP A 114 -1.80 4.60 3.29
CA ASP A 114 -3.13 4.26 2.76
C ASP A 114 -3.04 3.14 1.71
N LEU A 115 -2.04 3.20 0.81
CA LEU A 115 -1.81 2.12 -0.17
C LEU A 115 -1.49 0.78 0.50
N VAL A 116 -0.62 0.78 1.52
CA VAL A 116 -0.29 -0.44 2.27
C VAL A 116 -1.52 -0.96 3.01
N GLN A 117 -2.30 -0.10 3.66
CA GLN A 117 -3.54 -0.50 4.34
C GLN A 117 -4.59 -1.04 3.38
N ARG A 118 -4.72 -0.45 2.18
CA ARG A 118 -5.59 -0.99 1.12
C ARG A 118 -5.11 -2.35 0.66
N TYR A 119 -3.80 -2.52 0.47
CA TYR A 119 -3.21 -3.80 0.12
C TYR A 119 -3.48 -4.84 1.22
N GLU A 120 -3.25 -4.52 2.49
CA GLU A 120 -3.56 -5.41 3.61
C GLU A 120 -5.06 -5.73 3.70
N ARG A 121 -5.95 -4.76 3.49
CA ARG A 121 -7.40 -5.00 3.50
C ARG A 121 -7.83 -5.96 2.38
N VAL A 122 -7.34 -5.75 1.17
CA VAL A 122 -7.73 -6.55 -0.01
C VAL A 122 -7.05 -7.92 0.02
N VAL A 123 -5.77 -7.98 0.40
CA VAL A 123 -4.98 -9.20 0.36
C VAL A 123 -5.14 -9.97 1.67
N LEU A 124 -4.93 -9.40 2.84
CA LEU A 124 -4.93 -10.18 4.08
C LEU A 124 -6.34 -10.42 4.64
N ASN A 125 -7.24 -9.44 4.55
CA ASN A 125 -8.50 -9.47 5.30
C ASN A 125 -9.76 -9.78 4.48
N GLY A 126 -9.65 -9.95 3.14
CA GLY A 126 -10.73 -10.39 2.26
C GLY A 126 -12.10 -9.79 2.59
N ASN A 127 -12.41 -8.59 2.08
CA ASN A 127 -13.64 -7.83 2.34
C ASN A 127 -14.88 -8.73 2.57
N HIS A 128 -15.35 -8.80 3.82
CA HIS A 128 -16.58 -9.48 4.24
C HIS A 128 -17.88 -8.78 3.79
N GLU A 129 -17.80 -7.73 2.96
CA GLU A 129 -18.95 -6.85 2.69
C GLU A 129 -19.62 -7.04 1.33
N ASN A 130 -19.30 -8.06 0.55
CA ASN A 130 -20.10 -8.38 -0.64
C ASN A 130 -20.27 -9.89 -0.80
N THR A 131 -21.18 -10.46 -0.03
CA THR A 131 -21.93 -11.65 -0.43
C THR A 131 -23.15 -11.16 -1.23
N PRO A 132 -23.21 -11.37 -2.55
CA PRO A 132 -24.50 -11.50 -3.21
C PRO A 132 -25.12 -12.82 -2.75
N ASP A 133 -26.42 -12.77 -2.43
CA ASP A 133 -27.28 -13.93 -2.15
C ASP A 133 -27.11 -15.08 -3.18
#